data_AF-A0A6I1ZR14-F1
#
_entry.id   AF-A0A6I1ZR14-F1
#
_cell.length_a   1.000
_cell.length_b   1.000
_cell.length_c   1.000
_cell.angle_alpha   90.00
_cell.angle_beta   90.00
_cell.angle_gamma   90.00
#
_symmetry.space_group_name_H-M   'P 1'
#
loop_
_entity.id
_entity.type
_entity.pdbx_description
1 polymer ?
#
loop_
_entity_poly.entity_id
_entity_poly.type
_entity_poly.pdbx_seq_one_letter_code
_entity_poly.pdbx_strand_id
1 'polypeptide(L)'
;MISFWTVVERALAGPICTERDFELDIFVPNLRKMVEKYGIKYDPQNPVPSDDDLADRVWEAGMESGPCGRVFGEGKDARVMPKRVPEDTTPPWCSVGPTSSPLSSELYYVNLVKAHAENPLGDGITIPCLTSVNGQPIVGGSPLGIEGAIRAVLLTREGMRRAGRPGMPIVNGVTTAARAQEHIAASHFGI
;
A
#
# COMPACT_ATOMS: atom_id res chain seq x y z
N MET A 1 7.23 16.20 14.86
CA MET A 1 7.00 14.86 14.26
C MET A 1 6.67 13.89 15.38
N ILE A 2 5.54 13.19 15.31
CA ILE A 2 5.16 12.17 16.31
C ILE A 2 5.97 10.90 16.00
N SER A 3 6.66 10.33 16.98
CA SER A 3 7.43 9.09 16.80
C SER A 3 6.56 7.84 17.01
N PHE A 4 7.01 6.69 16.51
CA PHE A 4 6.37 5.40 16.79
C PHE A 4 6.17 5.16 18.29
N TRP A 5 7.21 5.41 19.10
CA TRP A 5 7.14 5.23 20.55
C TRP A 5 6.14 6.15 21.22
N THR A 6 6.05 7.40 20.75
CA THR A 6 5.02 8.34 21.23
C THR A 6 3.61 7.84 20.92
N VAL A 7 3.38 7.19 19.78
CA VAL A 7 2.09 6.56 19.47
C VAL A 7 1.81 5.40 20.41
N VAL A 8 2.79 4.53 20.67
CA VAL A 8 2.66 3.39 21.61
C VAL A 8 2.32 3.88 23.02
N GLU A 9 3.06 4.87 23.54
CA GLU A 9 2.80 5.46 24.86
C GLU A 9 1.38 6.01 24.97
N ARG A 10 0.93 6.75 23.95
CA ARG A 10 -0.44 7.31 23.92
C ARG A 10 -1.50 6.23 23.81
N ALA A 11 -1.25 5.15 23.07
CA ALA A 11 -2.18 4.03 22.97
C ALA A 11 -2.31 3.28 24.31
N LEU A 12 -1.24 3.20 25.10
CA LEU A 12 -1.24 2.53 26.40
C LEU A 12 -1.86 3.37 27.53
N ALA A 13 -1.73 4.70 27.48
CA ALA A 13 -2.22 5.61 28.52
C ALA A 13 -3.52 6.37 28.13
N GLY A 14 -4.00 6.17 26.90
CA GLY A 14 -5.17 6.86 26.38
C GLY A 14 -6.48 6.43 27.04
N PRO A 15 -7.55 7.23 26.86
CA PRO A 15 -8.89 6.84 27.31
C PRO A 15 -9.30 5.50 26.68
N ILE A 16 -9.79 4.59 27.50
CA ILE A 16 -10.35 3.32 27.02
C ILE A 16 -11.65 3.63 26.26
N CYS A 17 -11.75 3.11 25.05
CA CYS A 17 -12.91 3.25 24.18
C CYS A 17 -13.12 1.94 23.42
N THR A 18 -14.36 1.46 23.31
CA THR A 18 -14.64 0.32 22.44
C THR A 18 -14.65 0.77 20.99
N GLU A 19 -14.43 -0.16 20.05
CA GLU A 19 -14.50 0.15 18.61
C GLU A 19 -15.85 0.78 18.24
N ARG A 20 -16.95 0.21 18.75
CA ARG A 20 -18.31 0.73 18.52
C ARG A 20 -18.49 2.15 19.06
N ASP A 21 -18.05 2.43 20.28
CA ASP A 21 -18.20 3.76 20.89
C ASP A 21 -17.32 4.77 20.15
N PHE A 22 -16.11 4.35 19.74
CA PHE A 22 -15.24 5.18 18.92
C PHE A 22 -15.91 5.55 17.61
N GLU A 23 -16.49 4.58 16.89
CA GLU A 23 -17.18 4.84 15.63
C GLU A 23 -18.40 5.74 15.81
N LEU A 24 -19.31 5.37 16.70
CA LEU A 24 -20.63 6.00 16.80
C LEU A 24 -20.63 7.31 17.57
N ASP A 25 -19.83 7.43 18.62
CA ASP A 25 -19.89 8.56 19.55
C ASP A 25 -18.75 9.57 19.32
N ILE A 26 -17.62 9.12 18.77
CA ILE A 26 -16.45 9.97 18.53
C ILE A 26 -16.30 10.29 17.04
N PHE A 27 -16.09 9.28 16.21
CA PHE A 27 -15.72 9.45 14.81
C PHE A 27 -16.86 10.00 13.96
N VAL A 28 -18.02 9.34 13.92
CA VAL A 28 -19.17 9.75 13.09
C VAL A 28 -19.67 11.16 13.46
N PRO A 29 -19.85 11.54 14.73
CA PRO A 29 -20.31 12.89 15.08
C PRO A 29 -19.28 13.96 14.74
N ASN A 30 -17.99 13.71 14.96
CA ASN A 30 -16.94 14.66 14.58
C ASN A 30 -16.83 14.80 13.06
N LEU A 31 -16.94 13.70 12.31
CA LEU A 31 -16.99 13.72 10.86
C LEU A 31 -18.18 14.54 10.36
N ARG A 32 -19.39 14.32 10.89
CA ARG A 32 -20.60 15.10 10.53
C ARG A 32 -20.41 16.60 10.84
N LYS A 33 -19.87 16.94 12.01
CA LYS A 33 -19.54 18.33 12.37
C LYS A 33 -18.54 18.95 11.39
N MET A 34 -17.52 18.21 10.94
CA MET A 34 -16.58 18.69 9.94
C MET A 34 -17.24 18.88 8.57
N VAL A 35 -18.04 17.91 8.12
CA VAL A 35 -18.80 18.00 6.86
C VAL A 35 -19.72 19.22 6.85
N GLU A 36 -20.47 19.46 7.94
CA GLU A 36 -21.35 20.62 8.07
C GLU A 36 -20.56 21.94 8.15
N LYS A 37 -19.53 22.00 9.02
CA LYS A 37 -18.68 23.19 9.20
C LYS A 37 -18.04 23.67 7.90
N TYR A 38 -17.60 22.73 7.06
CA TYR A 38 -16.95 23.05 5.77
C TYR A 38 -17.90 22.96 4.57
N GLY A 39 -19.20 22.72 4.79
CA GLY A 39 -20.20 22.66 3.73
C GLY A 39 -19.95 21.57 2.66
N ILE A 40 -19.26 20.48 3.01
CA ILE A 40 -18.85 19.44 2.07
C ILE A 40 -20.09 18.70 1.54
N LYS A 41 -20.32 18.75 0.22
CA LYS A 41 -21.40 18.04 -0.46
C LYS A 41 -20.85 17.30 -1.68
N TYR A 42 -21.20 16.03 -1.81
CA TYR A 42 -20.87 15.26 -3.01
C TYR A 42 -21.79 15.69 -4.17
N ASP A 43 -21.19 16.10 -5.28
CA ASP A 43 -21.87 16.35 -6.54
C ASP A 43 -21.57 15.21 -7.52
N PRO A 44 -22.54 14.33 -7.84
CA PRO A 44 -22.33 13.24 -8.78
C PRO A 44 -22.10 13.71 -10.22
N GLN A 45 -22.48 14.95 -10.57
CA GLN A 45 -22.18 15.54 -11.88
C GLN A 45 -20.75 16.10 -11.95
N ASN A 46 -20.14 16.35 -10.80
CA ASN A 46 -18.76 16.83 -10.69
C ASN A 46 -17.94 15.97 -9.70
N PRO A 47 -17.61 14.72 -10.06
CA PRO A 47 -16.94 13.78 -9.15
C PRO A 47 -15.50 14.21 -8.79
N VAL A 48 -14.91 15.14 -9.52
CA VAL A 48 -13.61 15.77 -9.23
C VAL A 48 -13.83 17.28 -9.11
N PRO A 49 -14.21 17.80 -7.93
CA PRO A 49 -14.52 19.21 -7.75
C PRO A 49 -13.31 20.09 -8.05
N SER A 50 -13.52 21.16 -8.85
CA SER A 50 -12.54 22.20 -9.15
C SER A 50 -12.69 23.42 -8.22
N ASP A 51 -13.03 23.18 -6.95
CA ASP A 51 -13.13 24.23 -5.93
C ASP A 51 -11.75 24.40 -5.27
N ASP A 52 -10.99 25.36 -5.80
CA ASP A 52 -9.60 25.62 -5.44
C ASP A 52 -9.42 25.89 -3.94
N ASP A 53 -10.36 26.58 -3.29
CA ASP A 53 -10.28 26.91 -1.86
C ASP A 53 -10.41 25.65 -0.96
N LEU A 54 -11.22 24.67 -1.36
CA LEU A 54 -11.35 23.38 -0.65
C LEU A 54 -10.14 22.47 -0.92
N ALA A 55 -9.68 22.44 -2.17
CA ALA A 55 -8.52 21.68 -2.58
C ALA A 55 -7.26 22.16 -1.84
N ASP A 56 -7.04 23.47 -1.77
CA ASP A 56 -5.88 24.08 -1.12
C ASP A 56 -5.81 23.77 0.38
N ARG A 57 -6.94 23.86 1.11
CA ARG A 57 -6.97 23.53 2.55
C ARG A 57 -6.69 22.05 2.84
N VAL A 58 -7.18 21.14 2.00
CA VAL A 58 -6.92 19.70 2.13
C VAL A 58 -5.47 19.38 1.74
N TRP A 59 -4.97 20.08 0.73
CA TRP A 59 -3.64 19.91 0.15
C TRP A 59 -2.51 20.45 1.03
N GLU A 60 -2.63 21.66 1.58
CA GLU A 60 -1.64 22.24 2.51
C GLU A 60 -1.42 21.34 3.73
N ALA A 61 -2.50 20.82 4.30
CA ALA A 61 -2.45 19.87 5.42
C ALA A 61 -1.72 18.55 5.05
N GLY A 62 -1.86 18.08 3.81
CA GLY A 62 -1.17 16.90 3.29
C GLY A 62 0.29 17.15 2.92
N MET A 63 0.60 18.32 2.37
CA MET A 63 1.94 18.69 1.87
C MET A 63 2.93 18.99 3.00
N GLU A 64 2.50 19.58 4.10
CA GLU A 64 3.39 19.88 5.23
C GLU A 64 4.01 18.60 5.84
N SER A 65 3.35 17.45 5.66
CA SER A 65 3.74 16.18 6.29
C SER A 65 4.14 15.07 5.30
N GLY A 66 3.87 15.24 4.00
CA GLY A 66 4.05 14.19 3.00
C GLY A 66 5.48 14.06 2.45
N PRO A 67 6.05 12.85 2.32
CA PRO A 67 7.34 12.66 1.67
C PRO A 67 7.23 12.96 0.15
N CYS A 68 7.97 13.95 -0.34
CA CYS A 68 8.04 14.27 -1.78
C CYS A 68 9.30 13.72 -2.46
N GLY A 69 9.19 13.34 -3.74
CA GLY A 69 10.34 13.07 -4.62
C GLY A 69 11.18 11.84 -4.25
N ARG A 70 10.58 10.84 -3.59
CA ARG A 70 11.29 9.61 -3.24
C ARG A 70 11.53 8.76 -4.48
N VAL A 71 12.75 8.23 -4.57
CA VAL A 71 13.12 7.22 -5.57
C VAL A 71 12.68 5.86 -5.03
N PHE A 72 11.94 5.13 -5.85
CA PHE A 72 11.55 3.75 -5.60
C PHE A 72 12.23 2.84 -6.61
N GLY A 73 12.60 1.64 -6.18
CA GLY A 73 13.30 0.66 -7.00
C GLY A 73 14.80 0.90 -7.09
N GLU A 74 15.46 0.09 -7.89
CA GLU A 74 16.92 0.02 -7.96
C GLU A 74 17.42 -0.06 -9.41
N GLY A 75 18.66 0.39 -9.62
CA GLY A 75 19.33 0.32 -10.92
C GLY A 75 18.51 0.96 -12.04
N LYS A 76 18.40 0.26 -13.18
CA LYS A 76 17.66 0.75 -14.36
C LYS A 76 16.16 0.88 -14.14
N ASP A 77 15.63 0.20 -13.13
CA ASP A 77 14.21 0.15 -12.81
C ASP A 77 13.81 1.22 -11.77
N ALA A 78 14.79 1.93 -11.19
CA ALA A 78 14.54 3.01 -10.24
C ALA A 78 13.80 4.18 -10.90
N ARG A 79 12.78 4.71 -10.22
CA ARG A 79 11.95 5.83 -10.69
C ARG A 79 11.58 6.75 -9.53
N VAL A 80 11.46 8.05 -9.82
CA VAL A 80 10.92 9.03 -8.86
C VAL A 80 9.41 9.00 -8.94
N MET A 81 8.74 8.84 -7.80
CA MET A 81 7.28 9.02 -7.77
C MET A 81 6.96 10.51 -8.01
N PRO A 82 6.28 10.87 -9.12
CA PRO A 82 6.10 12.26 -9.49
C PRO A 82 5.09 12.93 -8.55
N LYS A 83 5.38 14.18 -8.17
CA LYS A 83 4.35 15.08 -7.67
C LYS A 83 3.47 15.45 -8.86
N ARG A 84 2.15 15.42 -8.66
CA ARG A 84 1.17 15.88 -9.64
C ARG A 84 0.18 16.83 -8.99
N VAL A 85 -0.37 17.73 -9.77
CA VAL A 85 -1.49 18.61 -9.43
C VAL A 85 -2.65 18.33 -10.40
N PRO A 86 -3.88 18.81 -10.13
CA PRO A 86 -4.95 18.76 -11.13
C PRO A 86 -4.47 19.28 -12.49
N GLU A 87 -4.91 18.64 -13.57
CA GLU A 87 -4.53 18.97 -14.97
C GLU A 87 -3.05 18.77 -15.35
N ASP A 88 -2.20 18.31 -14.43
CA ASP A 88 -0.80 17.99 -14.73
C ASP A 88 -0.68 16.87 -15.78
N THR A 89 0.07 17.15 -16.84
CA THR A 89 0.31 16.26 -17.98
C THR A 89 1.41 15.22 -17.73
N THR A 90 2.14 15.33 -16.61
CA THR A 90 3.08 14.31 -16.16
C THR A 90 2.33 12.98 -15.95
N PRO A 91 2.77 11.86 -16.54
CA PRO A 91 2.14 10.56 -16.32
C PRO A 91 2.12 10.18 -14.82
N PRO A 92 1.03 9.55 -14.33
CA PRO A 92 0.97 9.08 -12.96
C PRO A 92 1.93 7.90 -12.74
N TRP A 93 2.30 7.67 -11.49
CA TRP A 93 2.94 6.42 -11.09
C TRP A 93 1.99 5.25 -11.30
N CYS A 94 2.39 4.26 -12.10
CA CYS A 94 1.60 3.10 -12.42
C CYS A 94 2.04 1.87 -11.62
N SER A 95 1.34 1.63 -10.50
CA SER A 95 1.44 0.39 -9.73
C SER A 95 0.67 -0.72 -10.44
N VAL A 96 1.37 -1.73 -10.97
CA VAL A 96 0.75 -2.83 -11.74
C VAL A 96 0.90 -4.15 -11.03
N GLY A 97 -0.02 -5.08 -11.23
CA GLY A 97 0.12 -6.42 -10.67
C GLY A 97 -1.21 -7.03 -10.24
N PRO A 98 -1.19 -8.29 -9.80
CA PRO A 98 -2.38 -9.01 -9.37
C PRO A 98 -2.98 -8.52 -8.05
N THR A 99 -2.50 -7.42 -7.45
CA THR A 99 -3.13 -6.69 -6.34
C THR A 99 -3.68 -7.61 -5.25
N SER A 100 -2.79 -8.34 -4.56
CA SER A 100 -3.15 -9.25 -3.46
C SER A 100 -4.05 -10.44 -3.84
N SER A 101 -4.31 -10.70 -5.12
CA SER A 101 -5.13 -11.84 -5.56
C SER A 101 -4.59 -13.15 -4.98
N PRO A 102 -5.46 -14.01 -4.42
CA PRO A 102 -5.05 -15.25 -3.79
C PRO A 102 -4.63 -16.28 -4.84
N LEU A 103 -3.43 -16.85 -4.69
CA LEU A 103 -2.85 -17.85 -5.58
C LEU A 103 -2.32 -19.03 -4.78
N SER A 104 -2.76 -20.24 -5.12
CA SER A 104 -2.26 -21.49 -4.52
C SER A 104 -1.09 -22.12 -5.28
N SER A 105 -0.76 -21.58 -6.47
CA SER A 105 0.29 -22.11 -7.34
C SER A 105 1.44 -21.11 -7.47
N GLU A 106 2.63 -21.53 -7.06
CA GLU A 106 3.86 -20.73 -7.23
C GLU A 106 4.17 -20.47 -8.72
N LEU A 107 3.82 -21.41 -9.60
CA LEU A 107 3.98 -21.23 -11.05
C LEU A 107 3.12 -20.07 -11.56
N TYR A 108 1.84 -20.05 -11.18
CA TYR A 108 0.94 -18.96 -11.57
C TYR A 108 1.33 -17.65 -10.89
N TYR A 109 1.81 -17.71 -9.65
CA TYR A 109 2.35 -16.56 -8.94
C TYR A 109 3.47 -15.88 -9.75
N VAL A 110 4.52 -16.63 -10.11
CA VAL A 110 5.67 -16.10 -10.85
C VAL A 110 5.24 -15.60 -12.23
N ASN A 111 4.38 -16.35 -12.94
CA ASN A 111 3.93 -15.98 -14.27
C ASN A 111 3.07 -14.70 -14.27
N LEU A 112 2.19 -14.52 -13.28
CA LEU A 112 1.40 -13.30 -13.13
C LEU A 112 2.29 -12.11 -12.80
N VAL A 113 3.24 -12.26 -11.88
CA VAL A 113 4.19 -11.18 -11.58
C VAL A 113 5.00 -10.80 -12.82
N LYS A 114 5.55 -11.80 -13.54
CA LYS A 114 6.29 -11.58 -14.78
C LYS A 114 5.45 -10.82 -15.81
N ALA A 115 4.23 -11.27 -16.08
CA ALA A 115 3.37 -10.66 -17.09
C ALA A 115 3.08 -9.17 -16.79
N HIS A 116 2.87 -8.82 -15.52
CA HIS A 116 2.66 -7.43 -15.14
C HIS A 116 3.96 -6.62 -15.15
N ALA A 117 5.09 -7.21 -14.76
CA ALA A 117 6.39 -6.53 -14.83
C ALA A 117 6.83 -6.25 -16.28
N GLU A 118 6.46 -7.11 -17.24
CA GLU A 118 6.70 -6.91 -18.67
C GLU A 118 5.88 -5.75 -19.27
N ASN A 119 4.86 -5.23 -18.55
CA ASN A 119 4.13 -4.05 -19.00
C ASN A 119 5.06 -2.82 -18.99
N PRO A 120 5.33 -2.19 -20.15
CA PRO A 120 6.23 -1.06 -20.24
C PRO A 120 5.71 0.20 -19.52
N LEU A 121 4.41 0.25 -19.21
CA LEU A 121 3.79 1.34 -18.45
C LEU A 121 3.88 1.13 -16.93
N GLY A 122 4.34 -0.03 -16.44
CA GLY A 122 4.41 -0.29 -15.00
C GLY A 122 5.66 0.31 -14.36
N ASP A 123 5.49 1.11 -13.31
CA ASP A 123 6.59 1.69 -12.52
C ASP A 123 6.93 0.86 -11.29
N GLY A 124 5.94 0.18 -10.71
CA GLY A 124 6.10 -0.71 -9.55
C GLY A 124 5.18 -1.91 -9.61
N ILE A 125 5.49 -2.94 -8.82
CA ILE A 125 4.70 -4.18 -8.77
C ILE A 125 3.85 -4.24 -7.49
N THR A 126 2.58 -4.59 -7.63
CA THR A 126 1.73 -5.08 -6.54
C THR A 126 1.73 -6.59 -6.54
N ILE A 127 2.17 -7.22 -5.46
CA ILE A 127 2.34 -8.68 -5.43
C ILE A 127 1.01 -9.40 -5.14
N PRO A 128 0.87 -10.66 -5.58
CA PRO A 128 -0.26 -11.52 -5.19
C PRO A 128 -0.10 -12.11 -3.78
N CYS A 129 -1.19 -12.66 -3.23
CA CYS A 129 -1.18 -13.38 -1.96
C CYS A 129 -1.00 -14.88 -2.21
N LEU A 130 0.11 -15.46 -1.74
CA LEU A 130 0.33 -16.90 -1.81
C LEU A 130 -0.51 -17.58 -0.72
N THR A 131 -1.36 -18.53 -1.07
CA THR A 131 -2.27 -19.17 -0.10
C THR A 131 -1.81 -20.55 0.37
N SER A 132 -0.85 -21.15 -0.32
CA SER A 132 -0.29 -22.46 0.05
C SER A 132 1.17 -22.59 -0.32
N VAL A 133 1.92 -23.33 0.48
CA VAL A 133 3.30 -23.75 0.21
C VAL A 133 3.37 -25.25 0.32
N ASN A 134 3.97 -25.91 -0.67
CA ASN A 134 4.12 -27.38 -0.72
C ASN A 134 2.78 -28.14 -0.51
N GLY A 135 1.67 -27.58 -1.02
CA GLY A 135 0.34 -28.15 -0.87
C GLY A 135 -0.31 -27.93 0.50
N GLN A 136 0.36 -27.27 1.44
CA GLN A 136 -0.18 -26.93 2.75
C GLN A 136 -0.73 -25.50 2.76
N PRO A 137 -1.96 -25.27 3.25
CA PRO A 137 -2.51 -23.93 3.42
C PRO A 137 -1.69 -23.11 4.40
N ILE A 138 -1.42 -21.86 4.04
CA ILE A 138 -0.74 -20.92 4.93
C ILE A 138 -1.71 -20.46 6.02
N VAL A 139 -1.28 -20.55 7.28
CA VAL A 139 -2.03 -20.05 8.44
C VAL A 139 -1.22 -18.96 9.12
N GLY A 140 -1.79 -17.76 9.23
CA GLY A 140 -1.14 -16.62 9.88
C GLY A 140 -0.82 -16.89 11.35
N GLY A 141 0.39 -16.56 11.78
CA GLY A 141 0.93 -16.82 13.11
C GLY A 141 1.64 -18.17 13.26
N SER A 142 1.60 -19.01 12.23
CA SER A 142 2.36 -20.27 12.21
C SER A 142 3.76 -20.10 11.60
N PRO A 143 4.68 -21.06 11.78
CA PRO A 143 5.95 -21.08 11.05
C PRO A 143 5.76 -21.03 9.53
N LEU A 144 4.69 -21.66 9.02
CA LEU A 144 4.34 -21.65 7.59
C LEU A 144 3.85 -20.27 7.12
N GLY A 145 3.29 -19.44 8.02
CA GLY A 145 3.02 -18.03 7.76
C GLY A 145 4.28 -17.22 7.45
N ILE A 146 5.34 -17.46 8.22
CA ILE A 146 6.65 -16.82 8.00
C ILE A 146 7.27 -17.32 6.69
N GLU A 147 7.30 -18.63 6.47
CA GLU A 147 7.80 -19.21 5.23
C GLU A 147 7.02 -18.69 4.01
N GLY A 148 5.69 -18.70 4.07
CA GLY A 148 4.83 -18.21 3.00
C GLY A 148 5.07 -16.74 2.65
N ALA A 149 5.26 -15.89 3.66
CA ALA A 149 5.58 -14.48 3.45
C ALA A 149 6.94 -14.28 2.76
N ILE A 150 7.99 -14.98 3.23
CA ILE A 150 9.32 -14.94 2.61
C ILE A 150 9.25 -15.46 1.17
N ARG A 151 8.59 -16.62 0.98
CA ARG A 151 8.41 -17.28 -0.32
C ARG A 151 7.73 -16.35 -1.31
N ALA A 152 6.69 -15.63 -0.90
CA ALA A 152 5.98 -14.68 -1.74
C ALA A 152 6.91 -13.57 -2.28
N VAL A 153 7.76 -12.99 -1.43
CA VAL A 153 8.75 -11.98 -1.87
C VAL A 153 9.75 -12.58 -2.85
N LEU A 154 10.27 -13.78 -2.56
CA LEU A 154 11.22 -14.46 -3.45
C LEU A 154 10.62 -14.78 -4.82
N LEU A 155 9.38 -15.28 -4.86
CA LEU A 155 8.67 -15.57 -6.11
C LEU A 155 8.38 -14.29 -6.90
N THR A 156 8.05 -13.19 -6.21
CA THR A 156 7.89 -11.88 -6.86
C THR A 156 9.20 -11.45 -7.51
N ARG A 157 10.31 -11.48 -6.75
CA ARG A 157 11.63 -11.09 -7.26
C ARG A 157 12.04 -11.95 -8.44
N GLU A 158 11.74 -13.24 -8.40
CA GLU A 158 11.97 -14.15 -9.53
C GLU A 158 11.12 -13.78 -10.75
N GLY A 159 9.84 -13.45 -10.58
CA GLY A 159 8.98 -12.99 -11.67
C GLY A 159 9.51 -11.71 -12.34
N MET A 160 9.93 -10.72 -11.55
CA MET A 160 10.52 -9.48 -12.03
C MET A 160 11.88 -9.70 -12.71
N ARG A 161 12.71 -10.60 -12.17
CA ARG A 161 13.97 -11.00 -12.79
C ARG A 161 13.73 -11.64 -14.16
N ARG A 162 12.73 -12.52 -14.29
CA ARG A 162 12.34 -13.13 -15.58
C ARG A 162 11.78 -12.13 -16.58
N ALA A 163 11.15 -11.05 -16.11
CA ALA A 163 10.71 -9.93 -16.94
C ALA A 163 11.86 -8.98 -17.34
N GLY A 164 13.10 -9.25 -16.89
CA GLY A 164 14.24 -8.39 -17.14
C GLY A 164 14.20 -7.07 -16.37
N ARG A 165 13.40 -6.96 -15.31
CA ARG A 165 13.22 -5.76 -14.48
C ARG A 165 13.41 -6.03 -12.98
N PRO A 166 14.56 -6.61 -12.58
CA PRO A 166 14.78 -7.10 -11.21
C PRO A 166 14.72 -6.00 -10.13
N GLY A 167 14.99 -4.74 -10.50
CA GLY A 167 15.01 -3.61 -9.59
C GLY A 167 13.66 -2.92 -9.41
N MET A 168 12.58 -3.42 -10.01
CA MET A 168 11.26 -2.82 -9.81
C MET A 168 10.87 -2.84 -8.32
N PRO A 169 10.27 -1.76 -7.79
CA PRO A 169 9.82 -1.69 -6.41
C PRO A 169 8.56 -2.51 -6.17
N ILE A 170 8.44 -3.13 -5.00
CA ILE A 170 7.19 -3.70 -4.51
C ILE A 170 6.46 -2.62 -3.71
N VAL A 171 5.21 -2.30 -4.09
CA VAL A 171 4.53 -1.09 -3.56
C VAL A 171 3.36 -1.37 -2.62
N ASN A 172 2.93 -2.63 -2.49
CA ASN A 172 1.83 -3.04 -1.60
C ASN A 172 2.30 -3.90 -0.41
N GLY A 173 3.60 -3.96 -0.15
CA GLY A 173 4.18 -4.78 0.93
C GLY A 173 4.07 -6.29 0.67
N VAL A 174 3.93 -7.07 1.74
CA VAL A 174 3.84 -8.54 1.67
C VAL A 174 2.42 -8.98 1.97
N THR A 175 1.64 -9.22 0.93
CA THR A 175 0.20 -9.51 1.04
C THR A 175 -0.09 -10.91 1.60
N THR A 176 0.89 -11.81 1.53
CA THR A 176 0.82 -13.15 2.16
C THR A 176 0.98 -13.09 3.68
N ALA A 177 1.61 -12.04 4.21
CA ALA A 177 1.79 -11.86 5.64
C ALA A 177 0.49 -11.33 6.26
N ALA A 178 0.02 -12.00 7.30
CA ALA A 178 -1.12 -11.60 8.12
C ALA A 178 -0.71 -11.14 9.53
N ARG A 179 0.54 -11.43 9.95
CA ARG A 179 1.08 -11.06 11.27
C ARG A 179 2.36 -10.24 11.16
N ALA A 180 2.63 -9.44 12.20
CA ALA A 180 3.79 -8.56 12.24
C ALA A 180 5.13 -9.29 12.02
N GLN A 181 5.33 -10.44 12.66
CA GLN A 181 6.55 -11.23 12.51
C GLN A 181 6.78 -11.74 11.07
N GLU A 182 5.70 -11.97 10.33
CA GLU A 182 5.75 -12.42 8.93
C GLU A 182 6.15 -11.26 8.02
N HIS A 183 5.57 -10.07 8.23
CA HIS A 183 6.00 -8.85 7.55
C HIS A 183 7.48 -8.54 7.82
N ILE A 184 7.91 -8.61 9.09
CA ILE A 184 9.29 -8.34 9.49
C ILE A 184 10.24 -9.33 8.81
N ALA A 185 9.95 -10.63 8.88
CA ALA A 185 10.79 -11.66 8.30
C ALA A 185 10.91 -11.52 6.78
N ALA A 186 9.80 -11.28 6.08
CA ALA A 186 9.79 -11.16 4.63
C ALA A 186 10.44 -9.86 4.13
N SER A 187 10.37 -8.77 4.91
CA SER A 187 10.98 -7.47 4.56
C SER A 187 12.49 -7.54 4.32
N HIS A 188 13.17 -8.47 4.98
CA HIS A 188 14.61 -8.70 4.79
C HIS A 188 14.96 -9.10 3.35
N PHE A 189 14.02 -9.70 2.61
CA PHE A 189 14.26 -10.23 1.27
C PHE A 189 13.95 -9.24 0.15
N GLY A 190 13.87 -7.94 0.49
CA GLY A 190 13.71 -6.84 -0.45
C GLY A 190 12.25 -6.65 -0.83
N ILE A 191 11.52 -5.88 -0.03
CA ILE A 191 10.27 -5.23 -0.43
C ILE A 191 10.63 -3.88 -1.04
#